data_AF-A0A1V5XDV8-F1
#
_entry.id   AF-A0A1V5XDV8-F1
#
_cell.length_a   1.000
_cell.length_b   1.000
_cell.length_c   1.000
_cell.angle_alpha   90.00
_cell.angle_beta   90.00
_cell.angle_gamma   90.00
#
_symmetry.space_group_name_H-M   'P 1'
#
loop_
_entity.id
_entity.type
_entity.pdbx_description
1 polymer ?
#
loop_
_entity_poly.entity_id
_entity_poly.type
_entity_poly.pdbx_seq_one_letter_code
_entity_poly.pdbx_strand_id
1 'polypeptide(L)'
;MDGEKTVRLISNAIYAIGSAVVLALSIISLLGANEAVFPMAMIPFTYKELAFIWLAFGTVPMLLACMAVYKFNDLKNSPHKKRYFIFTFLPGFICSACALFVIGVIIAGYINSFIFN
;
A
#
# COMPACT_ATOMS: atom_id res chain seq x y z
N MET A 1 -5.48 1.91 34.44
CA MET A 1 -4.50 2.64 33.59
C MET A 1 -4.03 1.74 32.44
N ASP A 2 -4.90 0.88 31.91
CA ASP A 2 -4.47 -0.31 31.17
C ASP A 2 -4.95 -0.34 29.71
N GLY A 3 -6.04 0.36 29.38
CA GLY A 3 -6.58 0.40 28.02
C GLY A 3 -5.64 1.05 27.00
N GLU A 4 -4.91 2.09 27.38
CA GLU A 4 -4.09 2.88 26.46
C GLU A 4 -2.87 2.09 25.94
N LYS A 5 -2.27 1.24 26.80
CA LYS A 5 -1.16 0.36 26.42
C LYS A 5 -1.61 -0.73 25.46
N THR A 6 -2.79 -1.31 25.71
CA THR A 6 -3.39 -2.34 24.85
C THR A 6 -3.73 -1.80 23.46
N VAL A 7 -4.33 -0.60 23.38
CA VAL A 7 -4.66 0.05 22.10
C VAL A 7 -3.40 0.36 21.29
N ARG A 8 -2.33 0.84 21.94
CA ARG A 8 -1.03 1.03 21.29
C ARG A 8 -0.47 -0.28 20.72
N LEU A 9 -0.49 -1.35 21.50
CA LEU A 9 0.02 -2.66 21.09
C LEU A 9 -0.74 -3.21 19.87
N ILE A 10 -2.07 -3.13 19.89
CA ILE A 10 -2.93 -3.56 18.78
C ILE A 10 -2.65 -2.74 17.52
N SER A 11 -2.58 -1.41 17.63
CA SER A 11 -2.31 -0.54 16.49
C SER A 11 -0.94 -0.83 15.85
N ASN A 12 0.07 -1.10 16.68
CA ASN A 12 1.40 -1.43 16.20
C ASN A 12 1.44 -2.82 15.54
N ALA A 13 0.69 -3.80 16.06
CA ALA A 13 0.58 -5.12 15.44
C ALA A 13 -0.10 -5.05 14.06
N ILE A 14 -1.22 -4.33 13.95
CA ILE A 14 -1.93 -4.11 12.68
C ILE A 14 -1.01 -3.43 11.68
N TYR A 15 -0.29 -2.40 12.11
CA TYR A 15 0.67 -1.69 11.26
C TYR A 15 1.83 -2.59 10.81
N ALA A 16 2.40 -3.40 11.70
CA ALA A 16 3.47 -4.33 11.37
C ALA A 16 3.02 -5.37 10.32
N ILE A 17 1.84 -5.98 10.53
CA ILE A 17 1.26 -6.94 9.58
C ILE A 17 0.98 -6.25 8.24
N GLY A 18 0.33 -5.08 8.25
CA GLY A 18 0.06 -4.30 7.04
C GLY A 18 1.34 -3.96 6.28
N SER A 19 2.39 -3.54 6.99
CA SER A 19 3.68 -3.22 6.37
C SER A 19 4.37 -4.42 5.75
N ALA A 20 4.29 -5.59 6.39
CA ALA A 20 4.84 -6.84 5.86
C ALA A 20 4.09 -7.30 4.59
N VAL A 21 2.76 -7.18 4.59
CA VAL A 21 1.92 -7.48 3.42
C VAL A 21 2.23 -6.53 2.26
N VAL A 22 2.32 -5.23 2.52
CA VAL A 22 2.68 -4.23 1.49
C VAL A 22 4.07 -4.50 0.92
N LEU A 23 5.06 -4.83 1.76
CA LEU A 23 6.40 -5.20 1.30
C LEU A 23 6.38 -6.46 0.43
N ALA A 24 5.69 -7.52 0.87
CA ALA A 24 5.59 -8.76 0.11
C ALA A 24 4.92 -8.55 -1.25
N LEU A 25 3.78 -7.84 -1.27
CA LEU A 25 3.08 -7.50 -2.51
C LEU A 25 3.92 -6.59 -3.42
N SER A 26 4.66 -5.64 -2.85
CA SER A 26 5.55 -4.75 -3.64
C SER A 26 6.69 -5.53 -4.30
N ILE A 27 7.27 -6.51 -3.61
CA ILE A 27 8.29 -7.40 -4.16
C ILE A 27 7.71 -8.25 -5.29
N ILE A 28 6.52 -8.83 -5.08
CA ILE A 28 5.78 -9.56 -6.12
C ILE A 28 5.46 -8.64 -7.30
N SER A 29 5.18 -7.37 -7.05
CA SER A 29 4.89 -6.40 -8.10
C SER A 29 6.14 -6.03 -8.92
N LEU A 30 7.33 -6.02 -8.31
CA LEU A 30 8.60 -5.76 -9.01
C LEU A 30 9.12 -7.00 -9.76
N LEU A 31 9.22 -8.12 -9.06
CA LEU A 31 9.82 -9.38 -9.53
C LEU A 31 8.81 -10.37 -10.12
N GLY A 32 7.51 -10.08 -10.02
CA GLY A 32 6.46 -10.98 -10.49
C GLY A 32 6.57 -11.26 -11.98
N ALA A 33 6.41 -12.54 -12.32
CA ALA A 33 6.41 -13.01 -13.69
C ALA A 33 5.36 -12.26 -14.51
N ASN A 34 5.74 -11.85 -15.72
CA ASN A 34 4.84 -11.18 -16.66
C ASN A 34 3.95 -12.20 -17.38
N GLU A 35 3.44 -13.17 -16.61
CA GLU A 35 2.61 -14.24 -17.11
C GLU A 35 1.14 -13.90 -16.82
N ALA A 36 0.31 -14.04 -17.85
CA ALA A 36 -1.12 -13.82 -17.75
C ALA A 36 -1.73 -14.95 -16.91
N VAL A 37 -2.43 -14.59 -15.83
CA VAL A 37 -3.09 -15.57 -14.94
C VAL A 37 -4.18 -16.34 -15.69
N PHE A 38 -4.83 -15.66 -16.63
CA PHE A 38 -5.87 -16.22 -17.48
C PHE A 38 -5.59 -15.84 -18.95
N PRO A 39 -4.87 -16.68 -19.71
CA PRO A 39 -4.62 -16.44 -21.14
C PRO A 39 -5.88 -16.52 -22.01
N MET A 40 -7.03 -16.89 -21.41
CA MET A 40 -8.33 -17.06 -22.05
C MET A 40 -9.37 -16.02 -21.60
N ALA A 41 -8.96 -15.00 -20.84
CA ALA A 41 -9.80 -13.84 -20.53
C ALA A 41 -9.61 -12.73 -21.58
N MET A 42 -10.70 -12.04 -21.94
CA MET A 42 -10.74 -10.98 -22.96
C MET A 42 -9.85 -9.75 -22.62
N ILE A 43 -9.34 -9.69 -21.37
CA ILE A 43 -8.32 -8.75 -20.89
C ILE A 43 -7.30 -9.59 -20.10
N PRO A 44 -6.08 -9.83 -20.61
CA PRO A 44 -5.09 -10.66 -19.93
C PRO A 44 -4.51 -9.90 -18.74
N PHE A 45 -5.13 -10.03 -17.56
CA PHE A 45 -4.57 -9.51 -16.33
C PHE A 45 -3.34 -10.32 -15.92
N THR A 46 -2.24 -9.63 -15.75
CA THR A 46 -0.95 -10.21 -15.32
C THR A 46 -0.92 -10.33 -13.79
N TYR A 47 -0.16 -11.27 -13.22
CA TYR A 47 0.05 -11.35 -11.75
C TYR A 47 0.50 -10.02 -11.14
N LYS A 48 1.27 -9.23 -11.91
CA LYS A 48 1.71 -7.88 -11.55
C LYS A 48 0.52 -6.93 -11.38
N GLU A 49 -0.41 -6.90 -12.33
CA GLU A 49 -1.56 -5.99 -12.30
C GLU A 49 -2.53 -6.35 -11.17
N LEU A 50 -2.75 -7.64 -10.93
CA LEU A 50 -3.57 -8.09 -9.80
C LEU A 50 -2.94 -7.69 -8.47
N ALA A 51 -1.63 -7.87 -8.30
CA ALA A 51 -0.90 -7.43 -7.11
C ALA A 51 -0.96 -5.90 -6.95
N PHE A 52 -0.85 -5.14 -8.03
CA PHE A 52 -0.97 -3.68 -8.04
C PHE A 52 -2.38 -3.20 -7.64
N ILE A 53 -3.44 -3.84 -8.12
CA ILE A 53 -4.82 -3.53 -7.74
C ILE A 53 -5.03 -3.84 -6.25
N TRP A 54 -4.49 -4.95 -5.76
CA TRP A 54 -4.60 -5.32 -4.35
C TRP A 54 -3.82 -4.36 -3.45
N LEU A 55 -2.64 -3.89 -3.90
CA LEU A 55 -1.87 -2.84 -3.25
C LEU A 55 -2.66 -1.52 -3.20
N ALA A 56 -3.30 -1.13 -4.29
CA ALA A 56 -4.13 0.08 -4.35
C ALA A 56 -5.33 0.01 -3.39
N PHE A 57 -5.98 -1.16 -3.27
CA PHE A 57 -7.05 -1.35 -2.31
C PHE A 57 -6.52 -1.35 -0.86
N GLY A 58 -5.35 -1.94 -0.65
CA GLY A 58 -4.64 -1.97 0.63
C GLY A 58 -4.11 -0.60 1.08
N THR A 59 -4.04 0.40 0.20
CA THR A 59 -3.55 1.75 0.53
C THR A 59 -4.44 2.45 1.56
N VAL A 60 -5.76 2.26 1.46
CA VAL A 60 -6.76 2.88 2.35
C VAL A 60 -6.64 2.38 3.80
N PRO A 61 -6.70 1.07 4.09
CA PRO A 61 -6.49 0.57 5.46
C PRO A 61 -5.08 0.85 5.97
N MET A 62 -4.07 0.89 5.10
CA MET A 62 -2.70 1.22 5.47
C MET A 62 -2.57 2.68 5.93
N LEU A 63 -3.19 3.63 5.22
CA LEU A 63 -3.22 5.04 5.62
C LEU A 63 -3.94 5.24 6.97
N LEU A 64 -5.05 4.55 7.17
CA LEU A 64 -5.78 4.57 8.45
C LEU A 64 -4.91 3.99 9.59
N ALA A 65 -4.19 2.90 9.35
CA ALA A 65 -3.27 2.30 10.32
C ALA A 65 -2.10 3.24 10.65
N CYS A 66 -1.49 3.89 9.64
CA CYS A 66 -0.44 4.89 9.85
C CYS A 66 -0.93 6.06 10.71
N MET A 67 -2.14 6.56 10.44
CA MET A 67 -2.73 7.69 11.18
C MET A 67 -3.09 7.28 12.61
N ALA A 68 -3.60 6.06 12.81
CA ALA A 68 -3.86 5.50 14.12
C ALA A 68 -2.57 5.37 14.94
N VAL A 69 -1.52 4.76 14.41
CA VAL A 69 -0.23 4.64 15.13
C VAL A 69 0.37 6.01 15.42
N TYR A 70 0.28 6.97 14.50
CA TYR A 70 0.75 8.34 14.73
C TYR A 70 0.02 9.02 15.90
N LYS A 71 -1.30 8.85 15.99
CA LYS A 71 -2.15 9.43 17.03
C LYS A 71 -2.01 8.71 18.37
N PHE A 72 -2.02 7.37 18.38
CA PHE A 72 -2.02 6.57 19.61
C PHE A 72 -0.64 6.42 20.22
N ASN A 73 0.43 6.39 19.43
CA ASN A 73 1.77 6.19 19.97
C ASN A 73 2.37 7.46 20.61
N ASP A 74 1.57 8.53 20.74
CA ASP A 74 1.98 9.84 21.26
C ASP A 74 3.39 10.22 20.80
N LEU A 75 3.60 10.08 19.48
CA LEU A 75 4.86 10.36 18.80
C LEU A 75 5.30 11.82 18.98
N LYS A 76 4.45 12.63 19.59
CA LYS A 76 4.64 14.04 19.91
C LYS A 76 5.73 14.26 20.98
N ASN A 77 5.97 13.30 21.88
CA ASN A 77 6.79 13.51 23.08
C ASN A 77 8.10 12.69 23.18
N SER A 78 8.51 11.97 22.14
CA SER A 78 9.71 11.10 22.17
C SER A 78 10.91 11.70 21.40
N PRO A 79 12.17 11.61 21.91
CA PRO A 79 13.35 12.24 21.32
C PRO A 79 13.73 11.72 19.92
N HIS A 80 13.18 10.58 19.47
CA HIS A 80 13.42 10.00 18.15
C HIS A 80 12.25 10.18 17.16
N LYS A 81 11.40 11.18 17.38
CA LYS A 81 10.18 11.51 16.59
C LYS A 81 10.38 11.46 15.08
N LYS A 82 11.47 12.04 14.56
CA LYS A 82 11.74 12.13 13.12
C LYS A 82 11.94 10.75 12.49
N ARG A 83 12.64 9.85 13.18
CA ARG A 83 12.99 8.51 12.67
C ARG A 83 11.76 7.60 12.62
N TYR A 84 10.96 7.61 13.68
CA TYR A 84 9.69 6.87 13.71
C TYR A 84 8.68 7.40 12.70
N PHE A 85 8.57 8.73 12.54
CA PHE A 85 7.69 9.32 11.54
C PHE A 85 8.04 8.87 10.12
N ILE A 86 9.32 8.89 9.75
CA ILE A 86 9.79 8.42 8.43
C ILE A 86 9.48 6.94 8.26
N PHE A 87 9.75 6.10 9.27
CA PHE A 87 9.48 4.66 9.19
C PHE A 87 7.98 4.35 9.08
N THR A 88 7.11 5.14 9.72
CA THR A 88 5.65 5.00 9.62
C THR A 88 5.10 5.45 8.27
N PHE A 89 5.68 6.50 7.69
CA PHE A 89 5.21 7.04 6.40
C PHE A 89 5.75 6.29 5.19
N LEU A 90 6.89 5.60 5.32
CA LEU A 90 7.56 4.91 4.21
C LEU A 90 6.63 3.93 3.45
N PRO A 91 5.94 2.97 4.10
CA PRO A 91 5.08 2.05 3.36
C PRO A 91 3.83 2.75 2.81
N GLY A 92 3.30 3.77 3.50
CA GLY A 92 2.20 4.57 2.97
C GLY A 92 2.58 5.33 1.69
N PHE A 93 3.79 5.87 1.64
CA PHE A 93 4.31 6.58 0.47
C PHE A 93 4.55 5.63 -0.72
N ILE A 94 5.15 4.46 -0.46
CA ILE A 94 5.34 3.43 -1.49
C ILE A 94 3.99 3.01 -2.07
N CYS A 95 3.02 2.73 -1.20
CA CYS A 95 1.69 2.28 -1.60
C CYS A 95 0.92 3.37 -2.38
N SER A 96 1.06 4.65 -1.98
CA SER A 96 0.52 5.81 -2.72
C SER A 96 1.17 5.98 -4.10
N ALA A 97 2.48 5.80 -4.24
CA ALA A 97 3.16 5.90 -5.52
C ALA A 97 2.71 4.79 -6.48
N CYS A 98 2.53 3.57 -5.95
CA CYS A 98 1.97 2.44 -6.71
C CYS A 98 0.53 2.73 -7.18
N ALA A 99 -0.33 3.27 -6.31
CA ALA A 99 -1.70 3.64 -6.69
C ALA A 99 -1.74 4.72 -7.79
N LEU A 100 -0.90 5.76 -7.68
CA LEU A 100 -0.76 6.80 -8.70
C LEU A 100 -0.29 6.23 -10.04
N PHE A 101 0.65 5.30 -10.03
CA PHE A 101 1.13 4.64 -11.24
C PHE A 101 0.01 3.87 -11.95
N VAL A 102 -0.79 3.09 -11.20
CA VAL A 102 -1.92 2.34 -11.75
C VAL A 102 -2.96 3.27 -12.37
N ILE A 103 -3.32 4.35 -11.66
CA ILE A 103 -4.25 5.36 -12.18
C ILE A 103 -3.71 5.99 -13.46
N GLY A 104 -2.41 6.32 -13.52
CA GLY A 104 -1.76 6.87 -14.70
C GLY A 104 -1.82 5.94 -15.90
N VAL A 105 -1.56 4.64 -15.71
CA VAL A 105 -1.65 3.63 -16.77
C VAL A 105 -3.09 3.49 -17.28
N ILE A 106 -4.09 3.48 -16.38
CA ILE A 106 -5.51 3.41 -16.77
C ILE A 106 -5.91 4.64 -17.59
N ILE A 107 -5.51 5.84 -17.17
CA ILE A 107 -5.80 7.09 -17.90
C ILE A 107 -5.11 7.09 -19.26
N ALA A 108 -3.83 6.68 -19.34
CA ALA A 108 -3.11 6.60 -20.61
C ALA A 108 -3.73 5.56 -21.56
N GLY A 109 -4.19 4.43 -21.03
CA GLY A 109 -4.95 3.44 -21.79
C GLY A 109 -6.27 4.01 -22.33
N TYR A 110 -7.02 4.72 -21.49
CA TYR A 110 -8.27 5.36 -21.88
C TYR A 110 -8.07 6.43 -22.96
N ILE A 111 -7.05 7.28 -22.82
CA ILE A 111 -6.71 8.30 -23.82
C ILE A 111 -6.30 7.65 -25.14
N ASN A 112 -5.48 6.61 -25.12
CA ASN A 112 -5.12 5.89 -26.35
C ASN A 112 -6.35 5.26 -27.02
N SER A 113 -7.23 4.60 -26.27
CA SER A 113 -8.48 4.08 -26.81
C SER A 113 -9.41 5.17 -27.35
N PHE A 114 -9.39 6.37 -26.79
CA PHE A 114 -10.18 7.50 -27.28
C PHE A 114 -9.57 8.18 -28.51
N ILE A 115 -8.24 8.14 -28.67
CA ILE A 115 -7.53 8.70 -29.83
C ILE A 115 -7.54 7.75 -31.03
N PHE A 116 -7.46 6.43 -30.80
CA PHE A 116 -7.45 5.40 -31.84
C PHE A 116 -8.85 4.87 -32.21
N ASN A 117 -9.92 5.41 -31.62
CA ASN A 117 -11.32 5.14 -31.95
C ASN A 117 -11.97 6.39 -32.55
#